data_AF-A0A7M7NJA9-F1
#
_entry.id   AF-A0A7M7NJA9-F1
#
_cell.length_a   1.000
_cell.length_b   1.000
_cell.length_c   1.000
_cell.angle_alpha   90.00
_cell.angle_beta   90.00
_cell.angle_gamma   90.00
#
_symmetry.space_group_name_H-M   'P 1'
#
loop_
_entity.id
_entity.type
_entity.pdbx_description
1 polymer ?
#
loop_
_entity_poly.entity_id
_entity_poly.type
_entity_poly.pdbx_seq_one_letter_code
_entity_poly.pdbx_strand_id
1 'polypeptide(L)'
;MKTLSIALCILFVMKDCHSTSTDDLGQHVVVRQSLAPDNQVVIAFDSLLSKETISSLRSFVLNHVRWEVRGHESEHCPSDIQRGEGATDCQDSAASNIPWIGKMDPLWFSQTHTWKRLVKAVSYATNGSGPALYPYHIRSEVLQRGDNIAPQAVTSSPYSREYAFRIFLVPEWRMDDYGDMSFYVPSLQNRTKGSKYDIALTVRPHPGRVVLWDASIPTLYRPPSMGYLDKLPSVSVLLTSSKEKFEAATKDWKDWYDQKTLLVQQSFPQLTDPIGQLDLENHLTRQFTDSNDRKVNIYDDVFEEGHLEALRSYLVSYPASTNHGYDLEPYELSDNIVWIKTFDAFEFPKSSAWEVFSQVATHATGGQRTWYPYDVALNVVRSGDHARVHEDCETWEDEYTMVLYINPDLGPGDYGETIFYNTKPHDAFSRKLYEGISRHDHDAFAAVNPKYGRLVIFNGLIPHSAKPPSTGYTKPRYSFAVKVAIDRKTAIMKKLREVIEDHSTPDEDLLEEIQEATFNRAELGRSEEWLERKYRGLQHLVKEDKARTLQRIREAL
;
A
#
# COMPACT_ATOMS: atom_id res chain seq x y z
N MET A 1 16.46 43.07 -32.72
CA MET A 1 17.58 42.16 -32.38
C MET A 1 16.99 40.78 -32.17
N LYS A 2 17.55 39.80 -32.87
CA LYS A 2 16.94 38.50 -33.13
C LYS A 2 17.11 37.54 -31.95
N THR A 3 16.01 36.86 -31.65
CA THR A 3 15.84 35.49 -31.15
C THR A 3 17.09 34.64 -30.98
N LEU A 4 17.26 34.06 -29.79
CA LEU A 4 17.92 32.78 -29.60
C LEU A 4 17.18 31.98 -28.50
N SER A 5 16.19 31.19 -28.91
CA SER A 5 15.68 30.07 -28.11
C SER A 5 16.74 28.97 -28.09
N ILE A 6 17.30 28.67 -26.92
CA ILE A 6 18.03 27.42 -26.72
C ILE A 6 17.01 26.40 -26.21
N ALA A 7 16.39 25.71 -27.16
CA ALA A 7 15.74 24.44 -26.89
C ALA A 7 16.84 23.41 -26.63
N LEU A 8 17.09 23.11 -25.36
CA LEU A 8 17.97 22.02 -24.95
C LEU A 8 17.23 20.70 -25.22
N CYS A 9 17.25 20.24 -26.48
CA CYS A 9 16.92 18.87 -26.81
C CYS A 9 17.99 17.96 -26.18
N ILE A 10 17.66 17.37 -25.03
CA ILE A 10 18.37 16.22 -24.49
C ILE A 10 18.06 15.05 -25.43
N LEU A 11 18.89 14.88 -26.46
CA LEU A 11 18.98 13.63 -27.19
C LEU A 11 19.58 12.59 -26.23
N PHE A 12 18.74 11.75 -25.63
CA PHE A 12 19.20 10.48 -25.09
C PHE A 12 19.70 9.65 -26.27
N VAL A 13 21.02 9.59 -26.43
CA VAL A 13 21.66 8.54 -27.20
C VAL A 13 21.40 7.25 -26.43
N MET A 14 20.35 6.51 -26.81
CA MET A 14 20.22 5.11 -26.44
C MET A 14 21.45 4.41 -26.97
N LYS A 15 22.43 4.18 -26.08
CA LYS A 15 23.54 3.29 -26.36
C LYS A 15 22.92 1.92 -26.55
N ASP A 16 22.93 1.43 -27.78
CA ASP A 16 22.50 0.08 -28.13
C ASP A 16 23.04 -0.90 -27.09
N CYS A 17 22.14 -1.57 -26.39
CA CYS A 17 22.46 -2.71 -25.56
C CYS A 17 23.10 -3.77 -26.46
N HIS A 18 24.44 -3.80 -26.50
CA HIS A 18 25.18 -4.86 -27.15
C HIS A 18 24.63 -6.21 -26.72
N SER A 19 24.41 -7.09 -27.70
CA SER A 19 23.97 -8.46 -27.50
C SER A 19 25.00 -9.20 -26.65
N THR A 20 24.84 -9.18 -25.32
CA THR A 20 25.72 -9.99 -24.47
C THR A 20 25.44 -11.45 -24.77
N SER A 21 26.51 -12.18 -25.12
CA SER A 21 26.48 -13.62 -25.33
C SER A 21 26.12 -14.30 -24.01
N THR A 22 25.67 -15.55 -24.08
CA THR A 22 25.38 -16.38 -22.89
C THR A 22 26.59 -16.58 -21.99
N ASP A 23 27.81 -16.40 -22.50
CA ASP A 23 29.07 -16.55 -21.76
C ASP A 23 29.26 -15.47 -20.68
N ASP A 24 28.55 -14.35 -20.78
CA ASP A 24 28.64 -13.22 -19.85
C ASP A 24 27.79 -13.42 -18.57
N LEU A 25 26.84 -14.36 -18.56
CA LEU A 25 25.94 -14.56 -17.41
C LEU A 25 26.64 -15.17 -16.19
N GLY A 26 27.73 -15.92 -16.41
CA GLY A 26 28.48 -16.57 -15.34
C GLY A 26 29.07 -15.59 -14.32
N GLN A 27 29.45 -14.38 -14.75
CA GLN A 27 30.04 -13.37 -13.87
C GLN A 27 29.03 -12.78 -12.86
N HIS A 28 27.73 -12.92 -13.13
CA HIS A 28 26.66 -12.40 -12.28
C HIS A 28 26.22 -13.41 -11.21
N VAL A 29 26.64 -14.68 -11.32
CA VAL A 29 26.24 -15.73 -10.38
C VAL A 29 26.96 -15.55 -9.05
N VAL A 30 26.19 -15.33 -7.98
CA VAL A 30 26.71 -15.22 -6.61
C VAL A 30 26.38 -16.43 -5.75
N VAL A 31 25.34 -17.19 -6.11
CA VAL A 31 25.01 -18.48 -5.50
C VAL A 31 24.62 -19.45 -6.60
N ARG A 32 25.15 -20.67 -6.55
CA ARG A 32 24.68 -21.80 -7.35
C ARG A 32 24.75 -23.06 -6.51
N GLN A 33 23.59 -23.61 -6.17
CA GLN A 33 23.49 -24.78 -5.31
C GLN A 33 22.56 -25.82 -5.93
N SER A 34 23.05 -27.06 -6.02
CA SER A 34 22.21 -28.22 -6.30
C SER A 34 21.64 -28.77 -4.99
N LEU A 35 20.33 -29.03 -4.99
CA LEU A 35 19.58 -29.59 -3.87
C LEU A 35 19.33 -31.08 -4.13
N ALA A 36 19.76 -31.92 -3.20
CA ALA A 36 19.45 -33.34 -3.20
C ALA A 36 18.01 -33.58 -2.69
N PRO A 37 17.33 -34.66 -3.12
CA PRO A 37 17.81 -35.74 -3.98
C PRO A 37 17.69 -35.47 -5.49
N ASP A 38 16.82 -34.55 -5.90
CA ASP A 38 16.39 -34.41 -7.30
C ASP A 38 17.32 -33.56 -8.17
N ASN A 39 18.48 -33.17 -7.62
CA ASN A 39 19.48 -32.31 -8.25
C ASN A 39 18.87 -31.01 -8.82
N GLN A 40 17.87 -30.47 -8.12
CA GLN A 40 17.25 -29.21 -8.48
C GLN A 40 18.21 -28.06 -8.15
N VAL A 41 18.27 -27.05 -9.01
CA VAL A 41 19.26 -25.99 -8.87
C VAL A 41 18.59 -24.70 -8.40
N VAL A 42 19.18 -24.06 -7.41
CA VAL A 42 18.91 -22.67 -7.04
C VAL A 42 20.09 -21.82 -7.46
N ILE A 43 19.82 -20.72 -8.16
CA ILE A 43 20.84 -19.77 -8.61
C ILE A 43 20.44 -18.37 -8.18
N ALA A 44 21.35 -17.63 -7.55
CA ALA A 44 21.18 -16.20 -7.30
C ALA A 44 22.16 -15.41 -8.16
N PHE A 45 21.67 -14.32 -8.75
CA PHE A 45 22.41 -13.41 -9.60
C PHE A 45 22.40 -12.01 -9.01
N ASP A 46 23.57 -11.37 -8.98
CA ASP A 46 23.71 -9.95 -8.68
C ASP A 46 24.07 -9.18 -9.96
N SER A 47 23.52 -7.96 -10.09
CA SER A 47 23.73 -7.10 -11.25
C SER A 47 23.32 -7.73 -12.60
N LEU A 48 22.39 -8.70 -12.58
CA LEU A 48 21.80 -9.26 -13.80
C LEU A 48 20.98 -8.22 -14.58
N LEU A 49 20.34 -7.33 -13.83
CA LEU A 49 19.59 -6.17 -14.34
C LEU A 49 20.41 -4.90 -14.06
N SER A 50 20.30 -3.90 -14.94
CA SER A 50 20.96 -2.61 -14.73
C SER A 50 20.33 -1.87 -13.55
N LYS A 51 21.08 -0.94 -12.94
CA LYS A 51 20.55 -0.08 -11.86
C LYS A 51 19.32 0.72 -12.32
N GLU A 52 19.33 1.19 -13.57
CA GLU A 52 18.21 1.91 -14.18
C GLU A 52 16.97 1.02 -14.30
N THR A 53 17.12 -0.21 -14.80
CA THR A 53 16.01 -1.18 -14.87
C THR A 53 15.46 -1.50 -13.49
N ILE A 54 16.32 -1.70 -12.48
CA ILE A 54 15.88 -1.98 -11.10
C ILE A 54 15.12 -0.78 -10.53
N SER A 55 15.62 0.44 -10.72
CA SER A 55 14.95 1.67 -10.27
C SER A 55 13.59 1.85 -10.95
N SER A 56 13.53 1.68 -12.27
CA SER A 56 12.28 1.75 -13.04
C SER A 56 11.29 0.67 -12.63
N LEU A 57 11.75 -0.55 -12.37
CA LEU A 57 10.89 -1.64 -11.89
C LEU A 57 10.38 -1.36 -10.48
N ARG A 58 11.22 -0.86 -9.56
CA ARG A 58 10.81 -0.44 -8.22
C ARG A 58 9.77 0.69 -8.30
N SER A 59 10.01 1.71 -9.12
CA SER A 59 9.06 2.81 -9.31
C SER A 59 7.73 2.31 -9.88
N PHE A 60 7.77 1.42 -10.89
CA PHE A 60 6.58 0.77 -11.42
C PHE A 60 5.78 0.05 -10.33
N VAL A 61 6.47 -0.78 -9.55
CA VAL A 61 5.87 -1.59 -8.49
C VAL A 61 5.23 -0.73 -7.41
N LEU A 62 5.93 0.31 -6.92
CA LEU A 62 5.43 1.12 -5.82
C LEU A 62 4.31 2.08 -6.26
N ASN A 63 4.39 2.64 -7.48
CA ASN A 63 3.56 3.77 -7.89
C ASN A 63 2.45 3.41 -8.90
N HIS A 64 2.56 2.30 -9.61
CA HIS A 64 1.68 1.99 -10.75
C HIS A 64 0.97 0.64 -10.66
N VAL A 65 1.34 -0.19 -9.68
CA VAL A 65 0.65 -1.44 -9.41
C VAL A 65 -0.58 -1.19 -8.54
N ARG A 66 -1.68 -1.89 -8.85
CA ARG A 66 -2.87 -1.94 -8.01
C ARG A 66 -2.65 -2.97 -6.92
N TRP A 67 -2.64 -2.51 -5.68
CA TRP A 67 -2.35 -3.34 -4.52
C TRP A 67 -3.62 -3.94 -3.93
N GLU A 68 -3.50 -5.17 -3.46
CA GLU A 68 -4.51 -5.88 -2.70
C GLU A 68 -3.85 -6.50 -1.48
N VAL A 69 -4.57 -6.50 -0.36
CA VAL A 69 -4.16 -7.19 0.87
C VAL A 69 -4.87 -8.53 0.94
N ARG A 70 -4.10 -9.62 1.02
CA ARG A 70 -4.60 -10.99 1.25
C ARG A 70 -5.10 -11.15 2.68
N GLY A 71 -6.08 -12.05 2.87
CA GLY A 71 -6.80 -12.20 4.14
C GLY A 71 -8.09 -11.38 4.24
N HIS A 72 -8.58 -10.84 3.12
CA HIS A 72 -9.95 -10.36 3.02
C HIS A 72 -10.91 -11.51 3.34
N GLU A 73 -11.99 -11.26 4.09
CA GLU A 73 -12.88 -12.29 4.68
C GLU A 73 -13.43 -13.36 3.71
N SER A 74 -13.39 -13.10 2.40
CA SER A 74 -13.75 -14.07 1.36
C SER A 74 -12.75 -15.24 1.22
N GLU A 75 -11.54 -15.10 1.75
CA GLU A 75 -10.53 -16.16 1.82
C GLU A 75 -10.44 -16.68 3.26
N HIS A 76 -11.51 -17.32 3.75
CA HIS A 76 -11.45 -18.13 4.97
C HIS A 76 -10.47 -19.29 4.75
N CYS A 77 -9.19 -19.11 5.09
CA CYS A 77 -8.35 -20.23 5.49
C CYS A 77 -8.79 -20.60 6.92
N PRO A 78 -9.33 -21.80 7.16
CA PRO A 78 -9.76 -22.21 8.50
C PRO A 78 -8.62 -22.05 9.52
N SER A 79 -8.94 -21.47 10.68
CA SER A 79 -8.03 -21.21 11.79
C SER A 79 -7.34 -22.46 12.36
N ASP A 80 -7.85 -23.65 12.02
CA ASP A 80 -7.25 -24.94 12.40
C ASP A 80 -5.89 -25.20 11.73
N ILE A 81 -5.53 -24.45 10.68
CA ILE A 81 -4.26 -24.60 9.96
C ILE A 81 -3.07 -23.97 10.73
N GLN A 82 -3.30 -23.13 11.74
CA GLN A 82 -2.22 -22.60 12.58
C GLN A 82 -1.64 -23.62 13.57
N ARG A 83 -2.24 -24.81 13.69
CA ARG A 83 -1.75 -25.90 14.56
C ARG A 83 -1.04 -26.99 13.77
N GLY A 84 0.03 -26.65 13.05
CA GLY A 84 1.12 -27.59 12.73
C GLY A 84 0.84 -28.89 11.96
N GLU A 85 -0.40 -29.19 11.57
CA GLU A 85 -0.75 -30.45 10.92
C GLU A 85 -1.63 -30.20 9.69
N GLY A 86 -1.01 -30.26 8.49
CA GLY A 86 -1.73 -30.47 7.23
C GLY A 86 -2.37 -29.24 6.58
N ALA A 87 -1.58 -28.24 6.20
CA ALA A 87 -2.02 -27.15 5.33
C ALA A 87 -2.05 -27.62 3.86
N THR A 88 -3.20 -28.04 3.33
CA THR A 88 -3.33 -28.37 1.88
C THR A 88 -4.50 -27.72 1.15
N ASP A 89 -5.37 -26.93 1.79
CA ASP A 89 -6.65 -26.57 1.16
C ASP A 89 -7.06 -25.08 1.22
N CYS A 90 -6.12 -24.18 0.97
CA CYS A 90 -6.45 -22.82 0.53
C CYS A 90 -6.14 -22.71 -0.97
N GLN A 91 -7.05 -23.17 -1.83
CA GLN A 91 -6.79 -23.54 -3.23
C GLN A 91 -6.45 -22.40 -4.23
N ASP A 92 -6.23 -21.16 -3.77
CA ASP A 92 -5.56 -20.10 -4.57
C ASP A 92 -4.03 -20.01 -4.27
N SER A 93 -3.46 -21.10 -3.76
CA SER A 93 -2.17 -21.22 -3.06
C SER A 93 -0.91 -21.24 -3.92
N ALA A 94 -0.97 -21.20 -5.24
CA ALA A 94 0.19 -21.66 -6.01
C ALA A 94 1.44 -20.74 -6.01
N ALA A 95 1.42 -19.48 -5.55
CA ALA A 95 2.58 -18.60 -5.80
C ALA A 95 3.10 -17.71 -4.66
N SER A 96 2.24 -17.19 -3.78
CA SER A 96 2.67 -16.21 -2.75
C SER A 96 1.65 -16.07 -1.63
N ASN A 97 2.03 -16.25 -0.37
CA ASN A 97 1.22 -15.94 0.82
C ASN A 97 1.63 -14.61 1.46
N ILE A 98 2.38 -13.81 0.70
CA ILE A 98 2.72 -12.46 1.10
C ILE A 98 1.43 -11.63 1.14
N PRO A 99 1.22 -10.83 2.19
CA PRO A 99 -0.05 -10.13 2.37
C PRO A 99 -0.33 -9.10 1.29
N TRP A 100 0.64 -8.24 0.96
CA TRP A 100 0.45 -7.22 -0.06
C TRP A 100 0.91 -7.74 -1.42
N ILE A 101 -0.04 -7.84 -2.35
CA ILE A 101 0.21 -8.30 -3.71
C ILE A 101 -0.36 -7.33 -4.74
N GLY A 102 0.23 -7.32 -5.92
CA GLY A 102 -0.35 -6.67 -7.08
C GLY A 102 -0.03 -7.42 -8.35
N LYS A 103 -1.05 -7.63 -9.20
CA LYS A 103 -0.91 -8.43 -10.43
C LYS A 103 -0.35 -7.58 -11.57
N MET A 104 0.62 -8.12 -12.31
CA MET A 104 1.19 -7.48 -13.49
C MET A 104 0.76 -8.23 -14.76
N ASP A 105 0.63 -7.51 -15.87
CA ASP A 105 0.24 -8.06 -17.17
C ASP A 105 1.31 -9.02 -17.71
N PRO A 106 1.01 -10.34 -17.83
CA PRO A 106 1.93 -11.31 -18.40
C PRO A 106 2.38 -10.98 -19.82
N LEU A 107 1.46 -10.48 -20.66
CA LEU A 107 1.74 -10.16 -22.05
C LEU A 107 2.69 -8.99 -22.16
N TRP A 108 2.39 -7.87 -21.51
CA TRP A 108 3.29 -6.72 -21.47
C TRP A 108 4.66 -7.09 -20.89
N PHE A 109 4.71 -7.81 -19.75
CA PHE A 109 5.99 -8.18 -19.14
C PHE A 109 6.84 -9.04 -20.08
N SER A 110 6.23 -9.98 -20.81
CA SER A 110 6.93 -10.82 -21.79
C SER A 110 7.60 -10.06 -22.94
N GLN A 111 7.25 -8.78 -23.13
CA GLN A 111 7.81 -7.92 -24.18
C GLN A 111 8.99 -7.07 -23.67
N THR A 112 9.15 -6.95 -22.35
CA THR A 112 10.16 -6.11 -21.69
C THR A 112 11.60 -6.60 -21.91
N HIS A 113 12.58 -5.71 -21.80
CA HIS A 113 14.00 -6.08 -21.79
C HIS A 113 14.36 -6.88 -20.54
N THR A 114 13.71 -6.57 -19.42
CA THR A 114 13.78 -7.28 -18.16
C THR A 114 13.49 -8.77 -18.37
N TRP A 115 12.36 -9.11 -19.00
CA TRP A 115 12.02 -10.49 -19.32
C TRP A 115 13.04 -11.17 -20.23
N LYS A 116 13.47 -10.49 -21.31
CA LYS A 116 14.49 -11.02 -22.24
C LYS A 116 15.80 -11.37 -21.53
N ARG A 117 16.14 -10.65 -20.44
CA ARG A 117 17.31 -10.96 -19.60
C ARG A 117 17.06 -12.15 -18.69
N LEU A 118 15.90 -12.21 -18.03
CA LEU A 118 15.53 -13.32 -17.15
C LEU A 118 15.47 -14.65 -17.90
N VAL A 119 14.83 -14.71 -19.07
CA VAL A 119 14.71 -15.97 -19.83
C VAL A 119 16.07 -16.53 -20.26
N LYS A 120 17.04 -15.66 -20.59
CA LYS A 120 18.43 -16.07 -20.86
C LYS A 120 19.10 -16.68 -19.62
N ALA A 121 18.81 -16.19 -18.41
CA ALA A 121 19.31 -16.77 -17.17
C ALA A 121 18.74 -18.19 -16.94
N VAL A 122 17.50 -18.48 -17.37
CA VAL A 122 16.97 -19.85 -17.36
C VAL A 122 17.68 -20.73 -18.37
N SER A 123 17.91 -20.23 -19.58
CA SER A 123 18.70 -20.96 -20.59
C SER A 123 20.09 -21.30 -20.07
N TYR A 124 20.75 -20.37 -19.37
CA TYR A 124 22.03 -20.63 -18.69
C TYR A 124 21.92 -21.71 -17.60
N ALA A 125 20.88 -21.65 -16.76
CA ALA A 125 20.65 -22.64 -15.69
C ALA A 125 20.39 -24.06 -16.24
N THR A 126 19.78 -24.15 -17.42
CA THR A 126 19.37 -25.39 -18.09
C THR A 126 20.33 -25.85 -19.20
N ASN A 127 21.54 -25.26 -19.27
CA ASN A 127 22.54 -25.55 -20.30
C ASN A 127 21.98 -25.46 -21.75
N GLY A 128 21.08 -24.50 -21.99
CA GLY A 128 20.48 -24.24 -23.30
C GLY A 128 19.47 -25.27 -23.80
N SER A 129 19.15 -26.29 -23.01
CA SER A 129 18.34 -27.45 -23.42
C SER A 129 16.84 -27.35 -23.10
N GLY A 130 16.36 -26.18 -22.65
CA GLY A 130 14.98 -25.98 -22.22
C GLY A 130 13.99 -25.62 -23.35
N PRO A 131 12.69 -25.93 -23.18
CA PRO A 131 11.64 -25.42 -24.06
C PRO A 131 11.54 -23.89 -23.97
N ALA A 132 10.84 -23.29 -24.94
CA ALA A 132 10.42 -21.89 -24.80
C ALA A 132 9.60 -21.73 -23.51
N LEU A 133 9.93 -20.71 -22.73
CA LEU A 133 9.24 -20.41 -21.47
C LEU A 133 8.43 -19.13 -21.61
N TYR A 134 7.31 -19.07 -20.91
CA TYR A 134 6.40 -17.94 -20.86
C TYR A 134 6.14 -17.56 -19.40
N PRO A 135 6.13 -16.26 -19.07
CA PRO A 135 5.78 -15.82 -17.72
C PRO A 135 4.26 -15.83 -17.60
N TYR A 136 3.69 -16.70 -16.76
CA TYR A 136 2.22 -16.79 -16.62
C TYR A 136 1.72 -16.25 -15.28
N HIS A 137 2.60 -16.03 -14.31
CA HIS A 137 2.19 -15.54 -13.00
C HIS A 137 3.16 -14.49 -12.52
N ILE A 138 2.76 -13.23 -12.54
CA ILE A 138 3.64 -12.11 -12.20
C ILE A 138 2.99 -11.31 -11.08
N ARG A 139 3.66 -11.28 -9.92
CA ARG A 139 3.19 -10.53 -8.76
C ARG A 139 4.25 -9.56 -8.29
N SER A 140 3.84 -8.32 -8.11
CA SER A 140 4.51 -7.42 -7.19
C SER A 140 4.10 -7.77 -5.77
N GLU A 141 5.03 -7.73 -4.85
CA GLU A 141 4.84 -8.20 -3.48
C GLU A 141 5.53 -7.24 -2.52
N VAL A 142 4.90 -6.98 -1.40
CA VAL A 142 5.50 -6.24 -0.28
C VAL A 142 5.36 -7.07 0.97
N LEU A 143 6.51 -7.39 1.57
CA LEU A 143 6.58 -7.99 2.88
C LEU A 143 7.00 -6.94 3.90
N GLN A 144 6.46 -7.03 5.11
CA GLN A 144 6.84 -6.16 6.22
C GLN A 144 7.16 -6.96 7.47
N ARG A 145 7.80 -6.30 8.44
CA ARG A 145 8.09 -6.90 9.74
C ARG A 145 6.81 -7.41 10.40
N GLY A 146 6.92 -8.54 11.10
CA GLY A 146 5.78 -9.15 11.77
C GLY A 146 4.80 -9.90 10.85
N ASP A 147 4.99 -9.88 9.53
CA ASP A 147 4.19 -10.71 8.63
C ASP A 147 4.43 -12.20 8.91
N ASN A 148 3.33 -12.93 9.11
CA ASN A 148 3.35 -14.37 9.28
C ASN A 148 3.08 -15.08 7.94
N ILE A 149 4.03 -15.90 7.53
CA ILE A 149 4.03 -16.57 6.22
C ILE A 149 4.52 -18.01 6.38
N ALA A 150 3.95 -18.89 5.58
CA ALA A 150 4.28 -20.32 5.51
C ALA A 150 5.14 -20.64 4.26
N PRO A 151 5.89 -21.75 4.27
CA PRO A 151 6.57 -22.23 3.06
C PRO A 151 5.59 -22.55 1.93
N GLN A 152 6.02 -22.34 0.69
CA GLN A 152 5.22 -22.53 -0.52
C GLN A 152 5.97 -23.27 -1.61
N ALA A 153 5.26 -24.16 -2.31
CA ALA A 153 5.75 -24.86 -3.49
C ALA A 153 4.65 -24.87 -4.55
N VAL A 154 5.03 -24.75 -5.82
CA VAL A 154 4.10 -25.01 -6.93
C VAL A 154 3.98 -26.52 -7.08
N THR A 155 2.75 -27.04 -7.12
CA THR A 155 2.51 -28.41 -7.60
C THR A 155 2.75 -28.43 -9.10
N SER A 156 3.98 -28.75 -9.51
CA SER A 156 4.30 -28.93 -10.91
C SER A 156 3.74 -30.27 -11.41
N SER A 157 3.18 -30.24 -12.62
CA SER A 157 2.88 -31.48 -13.33
C SER A 157 4.21 -32.20 -13.62
N PRO A 158 4.27 -33.54 -13.47
CA PRO A 158 5.47 -34.31 -13.83
C PRO A 158 5.87 -34.15 -15.31
N TYR A 159 4.99 -33.60 -16.16
CA TYR A 159 5.20 -33.42 -17.59
C TYR A 159 5.65 -32.00 -17.99
N SER A 160 5.61 -31.02 -17.09
CA SER A 160 6.03 -29.64 -17.39
C SER A 160 6.76 -29.03 -16.20
N ARG A 161 8.09 -29.09 -16.23
CA ARG A 161 8.92 -28.43 -15.21
C ARG A 161 8.70 -26.92 -15.27
N GLU A 162 8.32 -26.35 -14.13
CA GLU A 162 8.11 -24.91 -14.00
C GLU A 162 9.28 -24.29 -13.22
N TYR A 163 9.56 -23.04 -13.55
CA TYR A 163 10.60 -22.26 -12.88
C TYR A 163 9.99 -21.06 -12.20
N ALA A 164 10.70 -20.51 -11.24
CA ALA A 164 10.31 -19.30 -10.55
C ALA A 164 11.49 -18.32 -10.48
N PHE A 165 11.17 -17.03 -10.61
CA PHE A 165 12.06 -15.94 -10.30
C PHE A 165 11.54 -15.12 -9.13
N ARG A 166 12.47 -14.53 -8.37
CA ARG A 166 12.21 -13.41 -7.48
C ARG A 166 13.25 -12.34 -7.70
N ILE A 167 12.80 -11.10 -7.91
CA ILE A 167 13.63 -9.91 -8.03
C ILE A 167 13.45 -9.10 -6.75
N PHE A 168 14.51 -8.94 -5.97
CA PHE A 168 14.49 -8.07 -4.80
C PHE A 168 14.65 -6.62 -5.23
N LEU A 169 13.68 -5.78 -4.87
CA LEU A 169 13.65 -4.37 -5.24
C LEU A 169 14.04 -3.47 -4.08
N VAL A 170 14.70 -3.98 -3.05
CA VAL A 170 15.17 -3.21 -1.89
C VAL A 170 16.20 -2.15 -2.31
N PRO A 171 16.21 -0.97 -1.67
CA PRO A 171 17.17 0.08 -2.03
C PRO A 171 18.55 -0.24 -1.45
N GLU A 172 18.57 -0.72 -0.20
CA GLU A 172 19.74 -1.17 0.57
C GLU A 172 19.34 -2.36 1.45
N TRP A 173 20.32 -3.16 1.89
CA TRP A 173 20.08 -4.30 2.80
C TRP A 173 21.27 -4.54 3.73
N ARG A 174 21.03 -4.64 5.04
CA ARG A 174 22.04 -4.98 6.05
C ARG A 174 21.88 -6.42 6.53
N MET A 175 22.93 -6.95 7.14
CA MET A 175 22.93 -8.34 7.59
C MET A 175 21.86 -8.63 8.66
N ASP A 176 21.62 -7.66 9.53
CA ASP A 176 20.68 -7.68 10.65
C ASP A 176 19.26 -7.23 10.29
N ASP A 177 19.01 -6.88 9.02
CA ASP A 177 17.66 -6.64 8.50
C ASP A 177 16.89 -7.96 8.26
N TYR A 178 17.58 -9.11 8.27
CA TYR A 178 17.04 -10.45 8.02
C TYR A 178 16.34 -10.58 6.66
N GLY A 179 15.07 -10.98 6.57
CA GLY A 179 14.32 -11.03 5.31
C GLY A 179 14.69 -12.16 4.34
N ASP A 180 15.41 -13.19 4.81
CA ASP A 180 15.99 -14.19 3.91
C ASP A 180 14.95 -15.09 3.23
N MET A 181 15.26 -15.50 1.99
CA MET A 181 14.54 -16.53 1.26
C MET A 181 15.17 -17.90 1.54
N SER A 182 14.46 -18.77 2.26
CA SER A 182 14.88 -20.13 2.58
C SER A 182 14.25 -21.17 1.64
N PHE A 183 15.05 -22.14 1.22
CA PHE A 183 14.66 -23.28 0.39
C PHE A 183 14.73 -24.55 1.22
N TYR A 184 13.71 -25.40 1.10
CA TYR A 184 13.57 -26.60 1.92
C TYR A 184 13.67 -27.87 1.09
N VAL A 185 14.19 -28.93 1.71
CA VAL A 185 14.21 -30.30 1.16
C VAL A 185 13.56 -31.26 2.16
N PRO A 186 13.00 -32.39 1.72
CA PRO A 186 12.47 -33.39 2.64
C PRO A 186 13.53 -33.85 3.65
N SER A 187 13.18 -33.91 4.93
CA SER A 187 14.13 -34.35 5.96
C SER A 187 14.46 -35.83 5.80
N LEU A 188 15.76 -36.16 5.88
CA LEU A 188 16.26 -37.54 5.84
C LEU A 188 16.07 -38.25 7.20
N GLN A 189 15.85 -37.52 8.29
CA GLN A 189 15.71 -38.08 9.64
C GLN A 189 14.25 -38.31 10.02
N ASN A 190 13.88 -39.58 10.21
CA ASN A 190 12.67 -40.14 10.83
C ASN A 190 11.38 -39.28 10.79
N ARG A 191 10.43 -39.70 9.93
CA ARG A 191 9.05 -39.20 9.78
C ARG A 191 8.20 -39.14 11.08
N THR A 192 8.72 -39.63 12.20
CA THR A 192 8.01 -39.77 13.48
C THR A 192 8.22 -38.61 14.47
N LYS A 193 9.07 -37.61 14.18
CA LYS A 193 9.32 -36.46 15.07
C LYS A 193 9.27 -35.10 14.34
N GLY A 194 8.07 -34.68 13.95
CA GLY A 194 7.69 -33.25 13.91
C GLY A 194 8.00 -32.45 12.65
N SER A 195 9.22 -32.48 12.06
CA SER A 195 9.53 -31.65 10.89
C SER A 195 9.68 -32.47 9.60
N LYS A 196 8.79 -32.24 8.62
CA LYS A 196 8.84 -32.90 7.30
C LYS A 196 9.97 -32.40 6.39
N TYR A 197 10.59 -31.26 6.73
CA TYR A 197 11.51 -30.54 5.87
C TYR A 197 12.70 -29.96 6.64
N ASP A 198 13.87 -29.93 6.01
CA ASP A 198 15.09 -29.25 6.47
C ASP A 198 15.42 -28.06 5.54
N ILE A 199 16.01 -27.00 6.08
CA ILE A 199 16.49 -25.87 5.28
C ILE A 199 17.75 -26.30 4.55
N ALA A 200 17.71 -26.28 3.22
CA ALA A 200 18.84 -26.66 2.38
C ALA A 200 19.70 -25.47 1.95
N LEU A 201 19.06 -24.32 1.70
CA LEU A 201 19.72 -23.09 1.28
C LEU A 201 18.97 -21.89 1.82
N THR A 202 19.67 -20.79 2.05
CA THR A 202 19.07 -19.49 2.33
C THR A 202 19.78 -18.41 1.51
N VAL A 203 19.01 -17.55 0.86
CA VAL A 203 19.48 -16.46 0.01
C VAL A 203 18.98 -15.15 0.61
N ARG A 204 19.91 -14.23 0.88
CA ARG A 204 19.56 -12.92 1.46
C ARG A 204 19.05 -11.97 0.38
N PRO A 205 18.15 -11.03 0.72
CA PRO A 205 17.85 -9.90 -0.14
C PRO A 205 19.10 -9.07 -0.41
N HIS A 206 19.15 -8.50 -1.61
CA HIS A 206 20.15 -7.51 -2.01
C HIS A 206 19.54 -6.67 -3.14
N PRO A 207 19.85 -5.37 -3.26
CA PRO A 207 19.30 -4.52 -4.31
C PRO A 207 19.48 -5.15 -5.71
N GLY A 208 18.36 -5.40 -6.39
CA GLY A 208 18.33 -5.97 -7.74
C GLY A 208 18.69 -7.44 -7.87
N ARG A 209 18.91 -8.17 -6.76
CA ARG A 209 19.25 -9.59 -6.80
C ARG A 209 18.09 -10.39 -7.38
N VAL A 210 18.43 -11.27 -8.32
CA VAL A 210 17.49 -12.19 -8.96
C VAL A 210 17.77 -13.60 -8.47
N VAL A 211 16.76 -14.28 -7.93
CA VAL A 211 16.86 -15.69 -7.53
C VAL A 211 16.02 -16.53 -8.49
N LEU A 212 16.62 -17.58 -9.04
CA LEU A 212 16.03 -18.55 -9.96
C LEU A 212 16.02 -19.92 -9.31
N TRP A 213 14.89 -20.62 -9.36
CA TRP A 213 14.79 -21.99 -8.88
C TRP A 213 13.72 -22.79 -9.63
N ASP A 214 13.74 -24.10 -9.43
CA ASP A 214 12.64 -25.00 -9.80
C ASP A 214 11.43 -24.72 -8.90
N ALA A 215 10.29 -24.35 -9.48
CA ALA A 215 9.14 -23.87 -8.73
C ALA A 215 8.52 -24.92 -7.77
N SER A 216 8.89 -26.20 -7.92
CA SER A 216 8.46 -27.27 -7.02
C SER A 216 9.24 -27.35 -5.70
N ILE A 217 10.38 -26.65 -5.59
CA ILE A 217 11.11 -26.56 -4.32
C ILE A 217 10.28 -25.73 -3.33
N PRO A 218 9.98 -26.23 -2.12
CA PRO A 218 9.33 -25.44 -1.10
C PRO A 218 10.21 -24.27 -0.65
N THR A 219 9.66 -23.07 -0.65
CA THR A 219 10.35 -21.81 -0.35
C THR A 219 9.60 -20.99 0.69
N LEU A 220 10.33 -20.38 1.62
CA LEU A 220 9.79 -19.43 2.60
C LEU A 220 10.53 -18.12 2.46
N TYR A 221 9.79 -17.01 2.35
CA TYR A 221 10.39 -15.70 2.22
C TYR A 221 10.28 -14.88 3.50
N ARG A 222 11.19 -15.05 4.46
CA ARG A 222 11.04 -14.53 5.82
C ARG A 222 10.78 -13.02 5.87
N PRO A 223 9.94 -12.53 6.82
CA PRO A 223 9.80 -11.11 7.06
C PRO A 223 11.14 -10.48 7.49
N PRO A 224 11.31 -9.18 7.26
CA PRO A 224 12.45 -8.46 7.80
C PRO A 224 12.40 -8.38 9.34
N SER A 225 13.50 -7.94 9.92
CA SER A 225 13.65 -7.72 11.35
C SER A 225 12.58 -6.76 11.89
N MET A 226 12.24 -6.88 13.18
CA MET A 226 11.33 -5.91 13.81
C MET A 226 11.89 -4.48 13.81
N GLY A 227 13.21 -4.31 13.68
CA GLY A 227 13.85 -3.01 13.59
C GLY A 227 13.85 -2.40 12.18
N TYR A 228 13.57 -3.20 11.15
CA TYR A 228 13.47 -2.72 9.77
C TYR A 228 12.12 -2.05 9.56
N LEU A 229 12.13 -0.73 9.48
CA LEU A 229 10.92 0.09 9.39
C LEU A 229 10.34 0.14 7.98
N ASP A 230 11.19 0.04 6.96
CA ASP A 230 10.75 0.06 5.57
C ASP A 230 10.13 -1.30 5.16
N LYS A 231 9.61 -1.33 3.94
CA LYS A 231 9.01 -2.48 3.29
C LYS A 231 10.05 -3.23 2.47
N LEU A 232 9.78 -4.51 2.25
CA LEU A 232 10.60 -5.40 1.45
C LEU A 232 9.88 -5.69 0.12
N PRO A 233 10.00 -4.79 -0.90
CA PRO A 233 9.36 -4.97 -2.19
C PRO A 233 10.09 -5.99 -3.06
N SER A 234 9.33 -6.81 -3.76
CA SER A 234 9.85 -7.76 -4.74
C SER A 234 8.89 -8.00 -5.90
N VAL A 235 9.41 -8.57 -6.99
CA VAL A 235 8.59 -9.14 -8.08
C VAL A 235 8.84 -10.64 -8.14
N SER A 236 7.78 -11.44 -8.06
CA SER A 236 7.81 -12.88 -8.29
C SER A 236 7.24 -13.20 -9.67
N VAL A 237 7.88 -14.16 -10.36
CA VAL A 237 7.49 -14.61 -11.70
C VAL A 237 7.47 -16.13 -11.74
N LEU A 238 6.36 -16.76 -12.09
CA LEU A 238 6.31 -18.18 -12.45
C LEU A 238 6.35 -18.35 -13.98
N LEU A 239 7.09 -19.37 -14.39
CA LEU A 239 7.40 -19.68 -15.77
C LEU A 239 6.87 -21.06 -16.13
N THR A 240 6.33 -21.16 -17.32
CA THR A 240 5.79 -22.41 -17.86
C THR A 240 6.21 -22.59 -19.31
N SER A 241 6.30 -23.84 -19.77
CA SER A 241 6.45 -24.16 -21.19
C SER A 241 5.11 -24.23 -21.93
N SER A 242 3.97 -24.21 -21.22
CA SER A 242 2.65 -24.22 -21.85
C SER A 242 2.24 -22.83 -22.30
N LYS A 243 2.07 -22.67 -23.62
CA LYS A 243 1.57 -21.44 -24.20
C LYS A 243 0.11 -21.19 -23.80
N GLU A 244 -0.68 -22.25 -23.67
CA GLU A 244 -2.08 -22.20 -23.26
C GLU A 244 -2.21 -21.62 -21.84
N LYS A 245 -1.34 -22.03 -20.91
CA LYS A 245 -1.32 -21.50 -19.54
C LYS A 245 -0.95 -20.01 -19.51
N PHE A 246 -0.04 -19.58 -20.38
CA PHE A 246 0.29 -18.16 -20.55
C PHE A 246 -0.87 -17.33 -21.13
N GLU A 247 -1.53 -17.83 -22.16
CA GLU A 247 -2.69 -17.17 -22.79
C GLU A 247 -3.88 -17.09 -21.82
N ALA A 248 -4.14 -18.16 -21.05
CA ALA A 248 -5.14 -18.17 -19.99
C ALA A 248 -4.83 -17.13 -18.91
N ALA A 249 -3.60 -17.10 -18.40
CA ALA A 249 -3.22 -16.12 -17.38
C ALA A 249 -3.27 -14.66 -17.87
N THR A 250 -2.97 -14.42 -19.14
CA THR A 250 -3.12 -13.10 -19.77
C THR A 250 -4.59 -12.68 -19.79
N LYS A 251 -5.49 -13.60 -20.15
CA LYS A 251 -6.93 -13.37 -20.12
C LYS A 251 -7.42 -13.11 -18.69
N ASP A 252 -7.02 -13.92 -17.73
CA ASP A 252 -7.42 -13.78 -16.32
C ASP A 252 -6.95 -12.45 -15.72
N TRP A 253 -5.73 -12.00 -16.05
CA TRP A 253 -5.24 -10.69 -15.65
C TRP A 253 -6.11 -9.57 -16.23
N LYS A 254 -6.47 -9.65 -17.51
CA LYS A 254 -7.29 -8.65 -18.19
C LYS A 254 -8.70 -8.59 -17.57
N ASP A 255 -9.34 -9.73 -17.38
CA ASP A 255 -10.68 -9.81 -16.77
C ASP A 255 -10.65 -9.19 -15.35
N TRP A 256 -9.63 -9.51 -14.54
CA TRP A 256 -9.42 -8.88 -13.23
C TRP A 256 -9.18 -7.37 -13.32
N TYR A 257 -8.34 -6.91 -14.25
CA TYR A 257 -8.00 -5.50 -14.40
C TYR A 257 -9.22 -4.66 -14.84
N ASP A 258 -10.02 -5.19 -15.77
CA ASP A 258 -11.24 -4.57 -16.27
C ASP A 258 -12.28 -4.48 -15.14
N GLN A 259 -12.49 -5.56 -14.37
CA GLN A 259 -13.36 -5.55 -13.19
C GLN A 259 -12.94 -4.48 -12.18
N LYS A 260 -11.64 -4.39 -11.86
CA LYS A 260 -11.13 -3.39 -10.90
C LYS A 260 -11.24 -1.97 -11.44
N THR A 261 -11.11 -1.77 -12.74
CA THR A 261 -11.31 -0.46 -13.37
C THR A 261 -12.76 -0.01 -13.30
N LEU A 262 -13.71 -0.94 -13.49
CA LEU A 262 -15.14 -0.66 -13.33
C LEU A 262 -15.46 -0.25 -11.89
N LEU A 263 -14.89 -0.91 -10.88
CA LEU A 263 -15.09 -0.53 -9.47
C LEU A 263 -14.62 0.90 -9.16
N VAL A 264 -13.49 1.34 -9.74
CA VAL A 264 -12.98 2.72 -9.58
C VAL A 264 -13.93 3.77 -10.19
N GLN A 265 -14.74 3.37 -11.17
CA GLN A 265 -15.72 4.24 -11.81
C GLN A 265 -17.08 4.25 -11.10
N GLN A 266 -17.30 3.38 -10.12
CA GLN A 266 -18.55 3.34 -9.37
C GLN A 266 -18.63 4.51 -8.40
N SER A 267 -19.82 5.10 -8.30
CA SER A 267 -20.13 6.04 -7.23
C SER A 267 -20.28 5.31 -5.90
N PHE A 268 -20.16 6.05 -4.81
CA PHE A 268 -20.52 5.56 -3.49
C PHE A 268 -21.94 4.96 -3.48
N PRO A 269 -22.18 3.93 -2.66
CA PRO A 269 -23.48 3.28 -2.58
C PRO A 269 -24.57 4.28 -2.20
N GLN A 270 -25.69 4.17 -2.91
CA GLN A 270 -26.92 4.88 -2.62
C GLN A 270 -27.88 3.92 -1.92
N LEU A 271 -28.56 4.42 -0.90
CA LEU A 271 -29.61 3.67 -0.25
C LEU A 271 -30.93 3.82 -1.00
N THR A 272 -31.79 2.82 -0.86
CA THR A 272 -33.15 2.86 -1.41
C THR A 272 -34.05 3.78 -0.61
N ASP A 273 -33.78 3.93 0.69
CA ASP A 273 -34.55 4.75 1.61
C ASP A 273 -33.71 5.94 2.11
N PRO A 274 -34.31 7.14 2.25
CA PRO A 274 -33.60 8.31 2.75
C PRO A 274 -33.23 8.14 4.23
N ILE A 275 -32.06 8.65 4.64
CA ILE A 275 -31.69 8.63 6.05
C ILE A 275 -32.49 9.72 6.76
N GLY A 276 -33.34 9.29 7.70
CA GLY A 276 -34.10 10.19 8.56
C GLY A 276 -33.22 10.99 9.52
N GLN A 277 -33.86 11.85 10.30
CA GLN A 277 -33.18 12.56 11.38
C GLN A 277 -32.75 11.57 12.46
N LEU A 278 -31.45 11.53 12.76
CA LEU A 278 -30.87 10.68 13.81
C LEU A 278 -31.01 11.35 15.18
N ASP A 279 -31.31 10.54 16.19
CA ASP A 279 -31.29 10.97 17.60
C ASP A 279 -29.88 10.85 18.17
N LEU A 280 -29.01 11.77 17.77
CA LEU A 280 -27.56 11.66 18.01
C LEU A 280 -27.16 11.75 19.48
N GLU A 281 -28.00 12.30 20.35
CA GLU A 281 -27.77 12.28 21.80
C GLU A 281 -27.84 10.85 22.34
N ASN A 282 -28.76 10.02 21.82
CA ASN A 282 -28.86 8.61 22.19
C ASN A 282 -27.73 7.76 21.59
N HIS A 283 -27.10 8.21 20.51
CA HIS A 283 -25.95 7.53 19.90
C HIS A 283 -24.60 7.98 20.47
N LEU A 284 -24.51 9.14 21.13
CA LEU A 284 -23.30 9.66 21.75
C LEU A 284 -22.95 8.82 22.99
N THR A 285 -21.97 7.92 22.86
CA THR A 285 -21.60 6.99 23.93
C THR A 285 -20.56 7.56 24.89
N ARG A 286 -19.66 8.40 24.38
CA ARG A 286 -18.54 8.99 25.16
C ARG A 286 -18.10 10.32 24.56
N GLN A 287 -17.61 11.18 25.44
CA GLN A 287 -16.94 12.42 25.11
C GLN A 287 -15.66 12.52 25.93
N PHE A 288 -14.56 12.87 25.27
CA PHE A 288 -13.31 13.25 25.92
C PHE A 288 -12.97 14.70 25.58
N THR A 289 -12.16 15.31 26.42
CA THR A 289 -11.71 16.68 26.25
C THR A 289 -10.20 16.75 26.50
N ASP A 290 -9.49 17.45 25.62
CA ASP A 290 -8.06 17.67 25.76
C ASP A 290 -7.75 18.86 26.70
N SER A 291 -6.49 19.26 26.83
CA SER A 291 -6.09 20.40 27.68
C SER A 291 -6.57 21.76 27.18
N ASN A 292 -7.06 21.87 25.94
CA ASN A 292 -7.52 23.09 25.28
C ASN A 292 -9.06 23.14 25.12
N ASP A 293 -9.79 22.30 25.85
CA ASP A 293 -11.25 22.16 25.78
C ASP A 293 -11.78 21.65 24.41
N ARG A 294 -10.90 21.04 23.59
CA ARG A 294 -11.27 20.43 22.31
C ARG A 294 -11.83 19.03 22.55
N LYS A 295 -12.93 18.71 21.88
CA LYS A 295 -13.71 17.49 22.13
C LYS A 295 -13.40 16.37 21.15
N VAL A 296 -13.39 15.15 21.68
CA VAL A 296 -13.47 13.89 20.92
C VAL A 296 -14.82 13.25 21.24
N ASN A 297 -15.72 13.19 20.27
CA ASN A 297 -17.06 12.60 20.42
C ASN A 297 -17.11 11.23 19.77
N ILE A 298 -17.73 10.26 20.45
CA ILE A 298 -17.80 8.87 20.00
C ILE A 298 -19.26 8.45 19.89
N TYR A 299 -19.66 8.09 18.68
CA TYR A 299 -20.99 7.65 18.35
C TYR A 299 -20.98 6.17 17.98
N ASP A 300 -21.92 5.41 18.55
CA ASP A 300 -22.16 4.02 18.18
C ASP A 300 -23.52 3.90 17.50
N ASP A 301 -23.64 2.90 16.63
CA ASP A 301 -24.92 2.45 16.07
C ASP A 301 -25.66 3.55 15.27
N VAL A 302 -24.92 4.51 14.68
CA VAL A 302 -25.45 5.59 13.82
C VAL A 302 -25.75 5.16 12.38
N PHE A 303 -25.31 3.95 12.01
CA PHE A 303 -25.62 3.31 10.74
C PHE A 303 -26.53 2.11 10.97
N GLU A 304 -27.53 1.94 10.10
CA GLU A 304 -28.21 0.66 9.99
C GLU A 304 -27.25 -0.40 9.42
N GLU A 305 -27.42 -1.66 9.86
CA GLU A 305 -26.51 -2.76 9.53
C GLU A 305 -26.33 -2.95 8.02
N GLY A 306 -27.43 -2.93 7.26
CA GLY A 306 -27.37 -3.07 5.80
C GLY A 306 -26.63 -1.92 5.11
N HIS A 307 -26.74 -0.69 5.64
CA HIS A 307 -26.05 0.48 5.10
C HIS A 307 -24.56 0.42 5.36
N LEU A 308 -24.18 0.03 6.58
CA LEU A 308 -22.80 -0.14 6.97
C LEU A 308 -22.12 -1.25 6.17
N GLU A 309 -22.81 -2.37 5.93
CA GLU A 309 -22.25 -3.47 5.13
C GLU A 309 -22.12 -3.11 3.66
N ALA A 310 -23.09 -2.39 3.07
CA ALA A 310 -22.98 -1.89 1.71
C ALA A 310 -21.80 -0.93 1.54
N LEU A 311 -21.63 0.01 2.48
CA LEU A 311 -20.48 0.91 2.50
C LEU A 311 -19.17 0.14 2.66
N ARG A 312 -19.09 -0.79 3.62
CA ARG A 312 -17.90 -1.62 3.83
C ARG A 312 -17.55 -2.41 2.58
N SER A 313 -18.50 -3.14 1.99
CA SER A 313 -18.30 -3.93 0.78
C SER A 313 -17.75 -3.06 -0.37
N TYR A 314 -18.27 -1.85 -0.55
CA TYR A 314 -17.73 -0.87 -1.50
C TYR A 314 -16.28 -0.47 -1.17
N LEU A 315 -16.02 -0.01 0.07
CA LEU A 315 -14.71 0.49 0.49
C LEU A 315 -13.61 -0.57 0.41
N VAL A 316 -13.90 -1.81 0.85
CA VAL A 316 -12.88 -2.85 0.90
C VAL A 316 -12.67 -3.50 -0.48
N SER A 317 -13.70 -3.60 -1.33
CA SER A 317 -13.56 -4.10 -2.71
C SER A 317 -12.83 -3.14 -3.65
N TYR A 318 -12.87 -1.83 -3.37
CA TYR A 318 -12.17 -0.80 -4.11
C TYR A 318 -10.67 -1.16 -4.21
N PRO A 319 -10.06 -1.24 -5.41
CA PRO A 319 -8.65 -1.58 -5.51
C PRO A 319 -7.81 -0.59 -4.71
N ALA A 320 -6.83 -1.04 -3.92
CA ALA A 320 -5.94 -0.10 -3.26
C ALA A 320 -5.01 0.51 -4.32
N SER A 321 -4.91 1.83 -4.32
CA SER A 321 -3.95 2.51 -5.16
C SER A 321 -3.46 3.80 -4.52
N THR A 322 -2.66 3.63 -3.46
CA THR A 322 -1.38 4.32 -3.25
C THR A 322 -0.61 3.59 -2.15
N ASN A 323 0.63 3.22 -2.43
CA ASN A 323 1.63 2.96 -1.40
C ASN A 323 2.39 4.29 -1.25
N HIS A 324 2.10 5.05 -0.19
CA HIS A 324 2.73 6.37 0.00
C HIS A 324 4.24 6.28 0.32
N GLY A 325 4.79 5.06 0.43
CA GLY A 325 6.15 4.84 0.90
C GLY A 325 6.24 5.03 2.41
N TYR A 326 7.14 4.30 3.06
CA TYR A 326 7.40 4.56 4.47
C TYR A 326 8.20 5.85 4.58
N ASP A 327 7.69 6.84 5.31
CA ASP A 327 8.45 8.06 5.58
C ASP A 327 9.51 7.76 6.66
N LEU A 328 10.77 7.73 6.23
CA LEU A 328 11.93 7.54 7.10
C LEU A 328 12.42 8.84 7.72
N GLU A 329 11.92 10.00 7.29
CA GLU A 329 12.31 11.27 7.88
C GLU A 329 11.92 11.27 9.37
N PRO A 330 12.79 11.81 10.24
CA PRO A 330 12.54 11.80 11.68
C PRO A 330 11.40 12.75 12.07
N TYR A 331 11.01 13.68 11.20
CA TYR A 331 10.06 14.74 11.50
C TYR A 331 8.60 14.29 11.42
N GLU A 332 7.74 14.91 12.23
CA GLU A 332 6.36 14.53 12.53
C GLU A 332 5.32 15.00 11.49
N LEU A 333 5.73 15.33 10.27
CA LEU A 333 4.81 15.91 9.28
C LEU A 333 3.92 14.87 8.60
N SER A 334 4.25 13.59 8.70
CA SER A 334 3.49 12.49 8.11
C SER A 334 2.87 11.59 9.18
N ASP A 335 1.61 11.21 8.98
CA ASP A 335 0.91 10.21 9.79
C ASP A 335 1.49 8.79 9.62
N ASN A 336 2.33 8.61 8.59
CA ASN A 336 2.96 7.38 8.16
C ASN A 336 1.97 6.21 7.95
N ILE A 337 0.74 6.54 7.54
CA ILE A 337 -0.25 5.57 7.05
C ILE A 337 0.09 5.23 5.61
N VAL A 338 0.76 4.10 5.42
CA VAL A 338 1.39 3.81 4.13
C VAL A 338 0.40 3.30 3.07
N TRP A 339 -0.74 2.76 3.49
CA TRP A 339 -1.72 2.16 2.60
C TRP A 339 -3.05 2.89 2.72
N ILE A 340 -3.34 3.69 1.70
CA ILE A 340 -4.52 4.55 1.65
C ILE A 340 -5.28 4.25 0.36
N LYS A 341 -6.61 4.18 0.47
CA LYS A 341 -7.48 4.26 -0.71
C LYS A 341 -8.18 5.60 -0.68
N THR A 342 -7.87 6.48 -1.62
CA THR A 342 -8.49 7.79 -1.72
C THR A 342 -9.75 7.72 -2.56
N PHE A 343 -10.75 8.52 -2.18
CA PHE A 343 -12.02 8.65 -2.87
C PHE A 343 -12.27 10.11 -3.23
N ASP A 344 -13.12 10.36 -4.23
CA ASP A 344 -13.45 11.73 -4.58
C ASP A 344 -14.35 12.38 -3.51
N ALA A 345 -13.76 13.27 -2.73
CA ALA A 345 -14.49 14.06 -1.74
C ALA A 345 -15.62 14.93 -2.34
N PHE A 346 -15.66 15.19 -3.66
CA PHE A 346 -16.81 15.87 -4.30
C PHE A 346 -17.95 14.92 -4.67
N GLU A 347 -17.69 13.62 -4.77
CA GLU A 347 -18.71 12.61 -5.00
C GLU A 347 -19.27 12.06 -3.68
N PHE A 348 -18.47 12.05 -2.61
CA PHE A 348 -18.92 11.57 -1.30
C PHE A 348 -20.17 12.28 -0.74
N PRO A 349 -20.34 13.62 -0.88
CA PRO A 349 -21.56 14.31 -0.47
C PRO A 349 -22.84 13.83 -1.14
N LYS A 350 -22.73 13.14 -2.28
CA LYS A 350 -23.89 12.56 -2.98
C LYS A 350 -24.28 11.20 -2.42
N SER A 351 -23.47 10.61 -1.53
CA SER A 351 -23.71 9.30 -0.95
C SER A 351 -24.64 9.38 0.25
N SER A 352 -25.37 8.30 0.50
CA SER A 352 -26.17 8.22 1.73
C SER A 352 -25.28 8.14 2.98
N ALA A 353 -24.08 7.58 2.89
CA ALA A 353 -23.13 7.61 4.01
C ALA A 353 -22.86 9.05 4.50
N TRP A 354 -22.77 10.02 3.58
CA TRP A 354 -22.58 11.42 3.94
C TRP A 354 -23.77 12.01 4.72
N GLU A 355 -24.99 11.54 4.51
CA GLU A 355 -26.15 12.00 5.30
C GLU A 355 -25.96 11.69 6.79
N VAL A 356 -25.36 10.54 7.15
CA VAL A 356 -24.99 10.22 8.54
C VAL A 356 -23.84 11.11 9.02
N PHE A 357 -22.75 11.18 8.25
CA PHE A 357 -21.55 11.94 8.64
C PHE A 357 -21.88 13.43 8.85
N SER A 358 -22.68 14.02 7.96
CA SER A 358 -23.08 15.43 8.06
C SER A 358 -23.93 15.71 9.30
N GLN A 359 -24.91 14.85 9.61
CA GLN A 359 -25.70 14.98 10.84
C GLN A 359 -24.79 14.91 12.09
N VAL A 360 -23.86 13.96 12.13
CA VAL A 360 -22.90 13.79 13.24
C VAL A 360 -21.97 15.01 13.38
N ALA A 361 -21.44 15.53 12.26
CA ALA A 361 -20.61 16.72 12.25
C ALA A 361 -21.37 17.94 12.77
N THR A 362 -22.59 18.17 12.25
CA THR A 362 -23.45 19.27 12.70
C THR A 362 -23.76 19.17 14.20
N HIS A 363 -24.10 18.00 14.71
CA HIS A 363 -24.36 17.78 16.14
C HIS A 363 -23.12 18.03 17.02
N ALA A 364 -21.99 17.40 16.66
CA ALA A 364 -20.75 17.51 17.41
C ALA A 364 -20.23 18.96 17.53
N THR A 365 -20.58 19.82 16.58
CA THR A 365 -20.14 21.22 16.52
C THR A 365 -21.25 22.22 16.89
N GLY A 366 -22.33 21.77 17.54
CA GLY A 366 -23.37 22.65 18.09
C GLY A 366 -24.39 23.21 17.09
N GLY A 367 -24.55 22.58 15.92
CA GLY A 367 -25.70 22.78 15.03
C GLY A 367 -25.65 23.98 14.08
N GLN A 368 -24.63 24.85 14.17
CA GLN A 368 -24.62 26.14 13.47
C GLN A 368 -23.86 26.15 12.15
N ARG A 369 -23.25 25.03 11.75
CA ARG A 369 -22.28 24.96 10.65
C ARG A 369 -22.67 23.91 9.62
N THR A 370 -22.34 24.21 8.36
CA THR A 370 -22.46 23.27 7.24
C THR A 370 -21.06 22.80 6.89
N TRP A 371 -20.78 21.53 7.13
CA TRP A 371 -19.46 20.95 6.88
C TRP A 371 -19.36 20.40 5.46
N TYR A 372 -18.17 20.47 4.87
CA TYR A 372 -17.89 19.94 3.53
C TYR A 372 -16.64 19.06 3.55
N PRO A 373 -16.70 17.83 3.01
CA PRO A 373 -15.55 16.95 2.98
C PRO A 373 -14.54 17.44 1.94
N TYR A 374 -13.26 17.38 2.27
CA TYR A 374 -12.17 17.68 1.34
C TYR A 374 -11.23 16.49 1.16
N ASP A 375 -11.04 15.67 2.19
CA ASP A 375 -10.27 14.43 2.14
C ASP A 375 -11.16 13.26 2.60
N VAL A 376 -11.21 12.21 1.78
CA VAL A 376 -12.04 11.02 1.99
C VAL A 376 -11.21 9.80 1.64
N ALA A 377 -10.89 8.99 2.64
CA ALA A 377 -9.93 7.92 2.49
C ALA A 377 -10.24 6.68 3.34
N LEU A 378 -9.83 5.51 2.86
CA LEU A 378 -9.78 4.29 3.65
C LEU A 378 -8.33 3.99 4.01
N ASN A 379 -8.02 4.09 5.30
CA ASN A 379 -6.71 3.72 5.84
C ASN A 379 -6.68 2.22 6.10
N VAL A 380 -5.60 1.57 5.67
CA VAL A 380 -5.37 0.14 5.83
C VAL A 380 -4.14 -0.09 6.71
N VAL A 381 -4.35 -0.40 7.98
CA VAL A 381 -3.26 -0.58 8.95
C VAL A 381 -3.15 -2.05 9.33
N ARG A 382 -1.95 -2.62 9.24
CA ARG A 382 -1.65 -4.02 9.60
C ARG A 382 -0.71 -4.10 10.77
N SER A 383 -0.60 -5.29 11.35
CA SER A 383 0.44 -5.58 12.34
C SER A 383 1.82 -5.24 11.77
N GLY A 384 2.63 -4.51 12.54
CA GLY A 384 3.98 -4.10 12.13
C GLY A 384 4.06 -2.75 11.39
N ASP A 385 2.92 -2.17 10.98
CA ASP A 385 2.88 -0.78 10.50
C ASP A 385 3.29 0.18 11.62
N HIS A 386 3.63 1.43 11.26
CA HIS A 386 4.15 2.41 12.21
C HIS A 386 3.50 3.78 11.99
N ALA A 387 2.19 3.86 12.24
CA ALA A 387 1.52 5.16 12.28
C ALA A 387 2.18 6.05 13.34
N ARG A 388 2.28 7.35 13.05
CA ARG A 388 2.87 8.35 13.94
C ARG A 388 1.80 9.21 14.59
N VAL A 389 2.21 9.95 15.61
CA VAL A 389 1.38 11.02 16.17
C VAL A 389 1.45 12.19 15.20
N HIS A 390 0.30 12.72 14.81
CA HIS A 390 0.18 13.85 13.90
C HIS A 390 -1.07 14.68 14.24
N GLU A 391 -1.13 15.87 13.67
CA GLU A 391 -2.31 16.74 13.62
C GLU A 391 -2.81 16.77 12.17
N ASP A 392 -4.12 16.96 11.98
CA ASP A 392 -4.75 16.93 10.66
C ASP A 392 -4.84 18.30 9.97
N CYS A 393 -4.61 19.38 10.71
CA CYS A 393 -4.77 20.75 10.24
C CYS A 393 -3.79 21.71 10.93
N GLU A 394 -3.61 22.89 10.34
CA GLU A 394 -2.80 23.99 10.87
C GLU A 394 -3.53 24.71 12.00
N THR A 395 -2.78 25.31 12.94
CA THR A 395 -3.33 25.96 14.17
C THR A 395 -4.40 27.03 13.96
N TRP A 396 -4.53 27.60 12.76
CA TRP A 396 -5.53 28.62 12.41
C TRP A 396 -6.78 28.02 11.74
N GLU A 397 -6.78 26.73 11.44
CA GLU A 397 -7.85 26.02 10.75
C GLU A 397 -8.90 25.49 11.73
N ASP A 398 -10.16 25.57 11.32
CA ASP A 398 -11.31 25.06 12.10
C ASP A 398 -11.89 23.85 11.36
N GLU A 399 -11.22 22.71 11.56
CA GLU A 399 -11.43 21.46 10.84
C GLU A 399 -11.71 20.31 11.79
N TYR A 400 -12.44 19.32 11.27
CA TYR A 400 -12.78 18.12 12.00
C TYR A 400 -12.46 16.89 11.17
N THR A 401 -11.97 15.86 11.85
CA THR A 401 -11.75 14.55 11.28
C THR A 401 -12.77 13.58 11.85
N MET A 402 -13.39 12.83 10.95
CA MET A 402 -14.32 11.76 11.27
C MET A 402 -13.72 10.42 10.90
N VAL A 403 -13.75 9.46 11.82
CA VAL A 403 -13.19 8.11 11.62
C VAL A 403 -14.24 7.06 11.90
N LEU A 404 -14.63 6.31 10.86
CA LEU A 404 -15.53 5.17 10.94
C LEU A 404 -14.74 3.85 10.91
N TYR A 405 -14.95 3.00 11.90
CA TYR A 405 -14.34 1.66 11.94
C TYR A 405 -15.22 0.63 11.24
N ILE A 406 -14.65 -0.09 10.26
CA ILE A 406 -15.41 -1.00 9.39
C ILE A 406 -14.94 -2.47 9.47
N ASN A 407 -14.20 -2.84 10.53
CA ASN A 407 -13.87 -4.23 10.82
C ASN A 407 -14.96 -4.89 11.69
N PRO A 408 -15.71 -5.90 11.19
CA PRO A 408 -16.71 -6.61 11.97
C PRO A 408 -16.09 -7.53 13.04
N ASP A 409 -14.82 -7.88 12.89
CA ASP A 409 -14.13 -8.93 13.63
C ASP A 409 -12.99 -8.44 14.54
N LEU A 410 -12.77 -7.12 14.62
CA LEU A 410 -11.76 -6.56 15.53
C LEU A 410 -12.30 -6.46 16.95
N GLY A 411 -11.71 -7.22 17.87
CA GLY A 411 -12.06 -7.22 19.28
C GLY A 411 -11.11 -6.38 20.16
N PRO A 412 -11.47 -6.13 21.43
CA PRO A 412 -10.60 -5.39 22.36
C PRO A 412 -9.22 -6.03 22.60
N GLY A 413 -9.09 -7.35 22.40
CA GLY A 413 -7.81 -8.07 22.53
C GLY A 413 -6.88 -7.91 21.32
N ASP A 414 -7.40 -7.39 20.21
CA ASP A 414 -6.66 -7.25 18.96
C ASP A 414 -5.93 -5.90 18.85
N TYR A 415 -6.03 -5.04 19.86
CA TYR A 415 -5.56 -3.65 19.85
C TYR A 415 -6.16 -2.86 18.66
N GLY A 416 -5.42 -1.90 18.09
CA GLY A 416 -5.91 -1.09 16.97
C GLY A 416 -6.54 0.24 17.39
N GLU A 417 -6.36 0.69 18.63
CA GLU A 417 -6.99 1.90 19.13
C GLU A 417 -6.51 3.16 18.39
N THR A 418 -7.41 4.12 18.16
CA THR A 418 -6.97 5.50 17.88
C THR A 418 -6.70 6.18 19.21
N ILE A 419 -5.47 6.63 19.42
CA ILE A 419 -5.02 7.26 20.66
C ILE A 419 -4.92 8.76 20.43
N PHE A 420 -5.39 9.55 21.41
CA PHE A 420 -5.36 11.00 21.40
C PHE A 420 -4.46 11.52 22.52
N TYR A 421 -3.70 12.57 22.21
CA TYR A 421 -2.62 13.06 23.06
C TYR A 421 -2.76 14.54 23.39
N ASN A 422 -2.29 14.91 24.58
CA ASN A 422 -1.96 16.30 24.89
C ASN A 422 -0.49 16.53 24.53
N THR A 423 -0.22 17.66 23.90
CA THR A 423 1.14 18.12 23.58
C THR A 423 1.72 18.85 24.79
N LYS A 424 2.94 18.50 25.20
CA LYS A 424 3.68 19.23 26.24
C LYS A 424 5.11 19.56 25.76
N PRO A 425 5.72 20.64 26.26
CA PRO A 425 7.13 20.90 26.01
C PRO A 425 7.98 19.73 26.50
N HIS A 426 9.03 19.38 25.74
CA HIS A 426 9.94 18.32 26.16
C HIS A 426 10.50 18.57 27.57
N ASP A 427 10.51 17.53 28.39
CA ASP A 427 11.22 17.58 29.66
C ASP A 427 12.75 17.67 29.45
N ALA A 428 13.52 17.84 30.54
CA ALA A 428 14.98 17.97 30.45
C ALA A 428 15.68 16.71 29.90
N PHE A 429 15.07 15.55 30.08
CA PHE A 429 15.60 14.27 29.62
C PHE A 429 15.22 14.01 28.15
N SER A 430 13.96 14.22 27.78
CA SER A 430 13.46 14.14 26.40
C SER A 430 14.21 15.09 25.48
N ARG A 431 14.48 16.33 25.91
CA ARG A 431 15.31 17.26 25.13
C ARG A 431 16.67 16.70 24.81
N LYS A 432 17.30 15.96 25.72
CA LYS A 432 18.63 15.40 25.51
C LYS A 432 18.61 14.17 24.59
N LEU A 433 17.49 13.45 24.53
CA LEU A 433 17.33 12.23 23.74
C LEU A 433 16.78 12.48 22.33
N TYR A 434 15.89 13.46 22.19
CA TYR A 434 15.09 13.69 20.99
C TYR A 434 15.39 15.05 20.33
N GLU A 435 16.50 15.71 20.71
CA GLU A 435 16.94 16.95 20.07
C GLU A 435 17.04 16.77 18.54
N GLY A 436 16.22 17.51 17.79
CA GLY A 436 16.18 17.45 16.33
C GLY A 436 15.32 16.32 15.73
N ILE A 437 14.57 15.56 16.54
CA ILE A 437 13.69 14.47 16.07
C ILE A 437 12.21 14.87 16.24
N SER A 438 11.82 15.28 17.44
CA SER A 438 10.48 15.79 17.76
C SER A 438 10.60 17.17 18.40
N ARG A 439 9.52 17.95 18.40
CA ARG A 439 9.46 19.25 19.08
C ARG A 439 8.74 19.17 20.43
N HIS A 440 7.98 18.10 20.68
CA HIS A 440 7.09 17.98 21.82
C HIS A 440 7.03 16.56 22.39
N ASP A 441 6.75 16.44 23.68
CA ASP A 441 6.33 15.16 24.26
C ASP A 441 4.81 15.04 24.16
N HIS A 442 4.31 13.81 24.07
CA HIS A 442 2.89 13.50 23.97
C HIS A 442 2.42 12.62 25.13
N ASP A 443 1.41 13.07 25.88
CA ASP A 443 0.75 12.28 26.92
C ASP A 443 -0.64 11.89 26.46
N ALA A 444 -0.93 10.58 26.40
CA ALA A 444 -2.24 10.09 25.99
C ALA A 444 -3.32 10.50 27.02
N PHE A 445 -4.42 11.10 26.55
CA PHE A 445 -5.57 11.44 27.41
C PHE A 445 -6.82 10.65 27.07
N ALA A 446 -6.91 10.10 25.85
CA ALA A 446 -8.01 9.26 25.42
C ALA A 446 -7.54 8.17 24.45
N ALA A 447 -8.29 7.07 24.42
CA ALA A 447 -8.11 6.00 23.45
C ALA A 447 -9.48 5.48 23.02
N VAL A 448 -9.63 5.24 21.72
CA VAL A 448 -10.86 4.72 21.15
C VAL A 448 -10.60 3.34 20.57
N ASN A 449 -11.17 2.34 21.24
CA ASN A 449 -11.19 0.99 20.71
C ASN A 449 -12.07 0.94 19.46
N PRO A 450 -11.59 0.38 18.32
CA PRO A 450 -12.42 0.20 17.16
C PRO A 450 -13.57 -0.76 17.49
N LYS A 451 -14.76 -0.41 17.03
CA LYS A 451 -15.97 -1.24 17.06
C LYS A 451 -16.62 -1.07 15.70
N TYR A 452 -17.09 -2.16 15.10
CA TYR A 452 -17.77 -2.08 13.81
C TYR A 452 -18.91 -1.05 13.83
N GLY A 453 -18.87 -0.07 12.93
CA GLY A 453 -19.88 0.99 12.84
C GLY A 453 -19.68 2.17 13.80
N ARG A 454 -18.69 2.12 14.70
CA ARG A 454 -18.36 3.26 15.58
C ARG A 454 -17.78 4.40 14.75
N LEU A 455 -18.36 5.58 14.93
CA LEU A 455 -17.92 6.83 14.31
C LEU A 455 -17.36 7.77 15.39
N VAL A 456 -16.14 8.22 15.17
CA VAL A 456 -15.46 9.19 16.04
C VAL A 456 -15.35 10.50 15.29
N ILE A 457 -15.59 11.63 15.95
CA ILE A 457 -15.31 12.95 15.41
C ILE A 457 -14.50 13.76 16.42
N PHE A 458 -13.48 14.45 15.94
CA PHE A 458 -12.59 15.27 16.75
C PHE A 458 -12.07 16.46 15.95
N ASN A 459 -11.67 17.52 16.64
CA ASN A 459 -11.04 18.69 16.02
C ASN A 459 -9.65 18.29 15.47
N GLY A 460 -9.32 18.70 14.25
CA GLY A 460 -8.09 18.29 13.55
C GLY A 460 -6.79 18.68 14.25
N LEU A 461 -6.83 19.65 15.17
CA LEU A 461 -5.67 20.05 15.98
C LEU A 461 -5.39 19.14 17.18
N ILE A 462 -6.19 18.09 17.41
CA ILE A 462 -5.91 17.13 18.47
C ILE A 462 -4.87 16.12 17.94
N PRO A 463 -3.65 16.06 18.52
CA PRO A 463 -2.66 15.09 18.10
C PRO A 463 -3.15 13.68 18.35
N HIS A 464 -3.03 12.82 17.35
CA HIS A 464 -3.55 11.45 17.42
C HIS A 464 -2.73 10.48 16.56
N SER A 465 -2.93 9.19 16.82
CA SER A 465 -2.30 8.12 16.04
C SER A 465 -3.19 6.89 15.95
N ALA A 466 -3.17 6.22 14.79
CA ALA A 466 -3.85 4.95 14.57
C ALA A 466 -2.92 3.79 14.97
N LYS A 467 -3.07 3.27 16.18
CA LYS A 467 -2.24 2.16 16.66
C LYS A 467 -2.44 0.94 15.74
N PRO A 468 -1.36 0.25 15.35
CA PRO A 468 -1.46 -1.02 14.64
C PRO A 468 -2.20 -2.08 15.46
N PRO A 469 -2.90 -3.03 14.82
CA PRO A 469 -3.42 -4.19 15.52
C PRO A 469 -2.28 -5.08 16.05
N SER A 470 -2.63 -5.96 16.99
CA SER A 470 -1.71 -6.92 17.59
C SER A 470 -1.14 -7.88 16.52
N THR A 471 0.01 -8.50 16.81
CA THR A 471 0.58 -9.52 15.93
C THR A 471 -0.27 -10.80 15.83
N GLY A 472 -1.22 -10.98 16.75
CA GLY A 472 -2.20 -12.08 16.68
C GLY A 472 -3.32 -11.83 15.67
N TYR A 473 -3.61 -10.57 15.35
CA TYR A 473 -4.62 -10.19 14.38
C TYR A 473 -3.99 -10.05 12.99
N THR A 474 -4.22 -11.07 12.15
CA THR A 474 -3.53 -11.18 10.84
C THR A 474 -4.18 -10.36 9.73
N LYS A 475 -5.38 -9.84 9.96
CA LYS A 475 -6.15 -9.05 9.00
C LYS A 475 -5.77 -7.57 9.11
N PRO A 476 -6.07 -6.75 8.08
CA PRO A 476 -5.97 -5.31 8.19
C PRO A 476 -7.05 -4.71 9.10
N ARG A 477 -6.68 -3.67 9.85
CA ARG A 477 -7.56 -2.69 10.46
C ARG A 477 -7.91 -1.63 9.42
N TYR A 478 -9.19 -1.50 9.13
CA TYR A 478 -9.79 -0.54 8.23
C TYR A 478 -10.42 0.61 9.02
N SER A 479 -10.03 1.83 8.68
CA SER A 479 -10.68 3.04 9.18
C SER A 479 -10.98 3.97 8.02
N PHE A 480 -12.26 4.26 7.81
CA PHE A 480 -12.73 5.20 6.81
C PHE A 480 -12.70 6.61 7.42
N ALA A 481 -11.75 7.42 6.96
CA ALA A 481 -11.47 8.76 7.43
C ALA A 481 -12.10 9.79 6.47
N VAL A 482 -12.74 10.80 7.05
CA VAL A 482 -13.34 11.93 6.34
C VAL A 482 -12.92 13.20 7.05
N LYS A 483 -12.14 14.05 6.40
CA LYS A 483 -11.80 15.38 6.91
C LYS A 483 -12.74 16.42 6.32
N VAL A 484 -13.25 17.31 7.16
CA VAL A 484 -14.25 18.32 6.78
C VAL A 484 -13.82 19.73 7.12
N ALA A 485 -14.16 20.67 6.23
CA ALA A 485 -13.97 22.10 6.39
C ALA A 485 -15.31 22.82 6.57
N ILE A 486 -15.26 24.01 7.17
CA ILE A 486 -16.43 24.80 7.57
C ILE A 486 -17.28 25.34 6.41
N ASP A 487 -16.72 25.39 5.20
CA ASP A 487 -17.42 25.80 4.00
C ASP A 487 -16.83 25.14 2.75
N ARG A 488 -17.58 25.18 1.65
CA ARG A 488 -17.22 24.54 0.38
C ARG A 488 -15.98 25.16 -0.25
N LYS A 489 -15.81 26.48 -0.14
CA LYS A 489 -14.66 27.19 -0.70
C LYS A 489 -13.37 26.71 -0.04
N THR A 490 -13.35 26.65 1.28
CA THR A 490 -12.22 26.15 2.08
C THR A 490 -11.93 24.68 1.74
N ALA A 491 -12.95 23.83 1.60
CA ALA A 491 -12.78 22.45 1.17
C ALA A 491 -12.11 22.33 -0.21
N ILE A 492 -12.50 23.17 -1.19
CA ILE A 492 -11.87 23.18 -2.52
C ILE A 492 -10.40 23.64 -2.43
N MET A 493 -10.10 24.66 -1.62
CA MET A 493 -8.72 25.13 -1.42
C MET A 493 -7.82 24.04 -0.88
N LYS A 494 -8.30 23.25 0.07
CA LYS A 494 -7.54 22.14 0.67
C LYS A 494 -7.18 21.09 -0.34
N LYS A 495 -8.14 20.65 -1.15
CA LYS A 495 -7.87 19.73 -2.26
C LYS A 495 -6.93 20.33 -3.29
N LEU A 496 -7.03 21.64 -3.52
CA LEU A 496 -6.14 22.35 -4.42
C LEU A 496 -4.70 22.39 -3.89
N ARG A 497 -4.50 22.58 -2.58
CA ARG A 497 -3.20 22.48 -1.90
C ARG A 497 -2.54 21.13 -2.16
N GLU A 498 -3.25 20.04 -1.87
CA GLU A 498 -2.75 18.67 -2.07
C GLU A 498 -2.33 18.43 -3.52
N VAL A 499 -3.15 18.88 -4.49
CA VAL A 499 -2.83 18.72 -5.92
C VAL A 499 -1.65 19.59 -6.36
N ILE A 500 -1.45 20.76 -5.77
CA ILE A 500 -0.29 21.62 -6.05
C ILE A 500 0.98 20.98 -5.49
N GLU A 501 0.94 20.48 -4.26
CA GLU A 501 2.06 19.79 -3.61
C GLU A 501 2.48 18.52 -4.38
N ASP A 502 1.51 17.81 -4.98
CA ASP A 502 1.74 16.65 -5.84
C ASP A 502 2.26 17.01 -7.26
N HIS A 503 2.21 18.29 -7.67
CA HIS A 503 2.55 18.70 -9.02
C HIS A 503 4.06 18.85 -9.21
N SER A 504 4.58 18.45 -10.38
CA SER A 504 6.02 18.48 -10.69
C SER A 504 6.62 19.90 -10.71
N THR A 505 5.78 20.89 -10.96
CA THR A 505 6.10 22.34 -10.87
C THR A 505 4.98 23.02 -10.09
N PRO A 506 5.07 23.13 -8.76
CA PRO A 506 4.01 23.71 -7.93
C PRO A 506 3.81 25.19 -8.26
N ASP A 507 2.56 25.66 -8.13
CA ASP A 507 2.20 27.08 -8.20
C ASP A 507 2.51 27.70 -6.82
N GLU A 508 3.77 28.10 -6.62
CA GLU A 508 4.29 28.54 -5.31
C GLU A 508 3.52 29.73 -4.74
N ASP A 509 3.16 30.71 -5.58
CA ASP A 509 2.37 31.89 -5.16
C ASP A 509 1.00 31.45 -4.59
N LEU A 510 0.32 30.53 -5.28
CA LEU A 510 -0.98 30.03 -4.83
C LEU A 510 -0.86 29.14 -3.58
N LEU A 511 0.24 28.39 -3.45
CA LEU A 511 0.52 27.59 -2.26
C LEU A 511 0.74 28.49 -1.04
N GLU A 512 1.51 29.56 -1.18
CA GLU A 512 1.70 30.59 -0.15
C GLU A 512 0.36 31.27 0.19
N GLU A 513 -0.44 31.66 -0.82
CA GLU A 513 -1.80 32.22 -0.61
C GLU A 513 -2.70 31.29 0.24
N ILE A 514 -2.58 29.97 0.03
CA ILE A 514 -3.30 28.95 0.81
C ILE A 514 -2.78 28.87 2.23
N GLN A 515 -1.46 28.71 2.39
CA GLN A 515 -0.81 28.50 3.68
C GLN A 515 -1.01 29.69 4.63
N GLU A 516 -1.06 30.91 4.09
CA GLU A 516 -1.29 32.13 4.85
C GLU A 516 -2.78 32.48 5.02
N ALA A 517 -3.69 31.65 4.52
CA ALA A 517 -5.14 31.89 4.49
C ALA A 517 -5.55 33.20 3.77
N THR A 518 -4.71 33.72 2.86
CA THR A 518 -4.95 35.00 2.19
C THR A 518 -5.84 34.88 0.96
N PHE A 519 -6.07 33.66 0.46
CA PHE A 519 -6.97 33.34 -0.66
C PHE A 519 -8.42 33.86 -0.49
N ASN A 520 -8.85 34.14 0.74
CA ASN A 520 -10.17 34.66 1.06
C ASN A 520 -10.32 36.18 0.87
N ARG A 521 -9.23 36.89 0.56
CA ARG A 521 -9.29 38.33 0.27
C ARG A 521 -10.12 38.58 -0.99
N ALA A 522 -11.19 39.37 -0.85
CA ALA A 522 -12.11 39.70 -1.96
C ALA A 522 -11.37 40.29 -3.17
N GLU A 523 -10.27 41.00 -2.92
CA GLU A 523 -9.40 41.63 -3.92
C GLU A 523 -8.75 40.62 -4.88
N LEU A 524 -8.57 39.36 -4.48
CA LEU A 524 -7.96 38.32 -5.31
C LEU A 524 -8.94 37.70 -6.32
N GLY A 525 -10.24 37.97 -6.20
CA GLY A 525 -11.26 37.49 -7.15
C GLY A 525 -11.39 35.96 -7.25
N ARG A 526 -10.90 35.21 -6.26
CA ARG A 526 -10.93 33.73 -6.22
C ARG A 526 -12.32 33.22 -5.82
N SER A 527 -13.25 33.16 -6.78
CA SER A 527 -14.56 32.53 -6.55
C SER A 527 -14.44 31.01 -6.41
N GLU A 528 -15.48 30.35 -5.88
CA GLU A 528 -15.53 28.88 -5.82
C GLU A 528 -15.38 28.25 -7.22
N GLU A 529 -16.02 28.82 -8.23
CA GLU A 529 -15.94 28.32 -9.61
C GLU A 529 -14.55 28.50 -10.21
N TRP A 530 -13.82 29.55 -9.81
CA TRP A 530 -12.44 29.73 -10.22
C TRP A 530 -11.55 28.64 -9.63
N LEU A 531 -11.71 28.39 -8.33
CA LEU A 531 -10.94 27.39 -7.59
C LEU A 531 -11.19 25.98 -8.10
N GLU A 532 -12.45 25.62 -8.30
CA GLU A 532 -12.81 24.32 -8.83
C GLU A 532 -12.26 24.10 -10.24
N ARG A 533 -12.29 25.13 -11.10
CA ARG A 533 -11.69 25.07 -12.44
C ARG A 533 -10.18 24.89 -12.37
N LYS A 534 -9.49 25.62 -11.48
CA LYS A 534 -8.04 25.50 -11.28
C LYS A 534 -7.69 24.10 -10.77
N TYR A 535 -8.40 23.59 -9.78
CA TYR A 535 -8.24 22.23 -9.25
C TYR A 535 -8.42 21.17 -10.35
N ARG A 536 -9.54 21.20 -11.11
CA ARG A 536 -9.77 20.24 -12.20
C ARG A 536 -8.70 20.33 -13.29
N GLY A 537 -8.24 21.53 -13.61
CA GLY A 537 -7.16 21.76 -14.56
C GLY A 537 -5.84 21.14 -14.10
N LEU A 538 -5.44 21.37 -12.86
CA LEU A 538 -4.21 20.79 -12.30
C LEU A 538 -4.31 19.28 -12.16
N GLN A 539 -5.44 18.73 -11.71
CA GLN A 539 -5.64 17.29 -11.66
C GLN A 539 -5.45 16.61 -13.03
N HIS A 540 -5.93 17.25 -14.10
CA HIS A 540 -5.72 16.77 -15.45
C HIS A 540 -4.22 16.74 -15.81
N LEU A 541 -3.48 17.81 -15.47
CA LEU A 541 -2.03 17.88 -15.69
C LEU A 541 -1.26 16.84 -14.88
N VAL A 542 -1.57 16.65 -13.59
CA VAL A 542 -0.98 15.59 -12.75
C VAL A 542 -1.24 14.21 -13.37
N LYS A 543 -2.45 13.97 -13.89
CA LYS A 543 -2.79 12.71 -14.57
C LYS A 543 -1.96 12.51 -15.85
N GLU A 544 -1.76 13.55 -16.65
CA GLU A 544 -0.89 13.49 -17.83
C GLU A 544 0.57 13.23 -17.44
N ASP A 545 1.09 13.89 -16.41
CA ASP A 545 2.45 13.70 -15.89
C ASP A 545 2.67 12.27 -15.39
N LYS A 546 1.70 11.71 -14.65
CA LYS A 546 1.71 10.31 -14.23
C LYS A 546 1.70 9.36 -15.43
N ALA A 547 0.93 9.66 -16.48
CA ALA A 547 0.91 8.87 -17.72
C ALA A 547 2.24 8.95 -18.49
N ARG A 548 2.85 10.14 -18.61
CA ARG A 548 4.17 10.34 -19.22
C ARG A 548 5.27 9.60 -18.46
N THR A 549 5.24 9.67 -17.13
CA THR A 549 6.17 8.96 -16.25
C THR A 549 6.05 7.45 -16.41
N LEU A 550 4.82 6.92 -16.43
CA LEU A 550 4.56 5.50 -16.66
C LEU A 550 5.09 5.04 -18.03
N GLN A 551 4.93 5.86 -19.07
CA GLN A 551 5.45 5.53 -20.40
C GLN A 551 6.99 5.45 -20.40
N ARG A 552 7.68 6.40 -19.77
CA ARG A 552 9.15 6.35 -19.63
C ARG A 552 9.62 5.12 -18.85
N ILE A 553 8.92 4.79 -17.76
CA ILE A 553 9.18 3.57 -16.98
C ILE A 553 9.04 2.33 -17.88
N ARG A 554 7.98 2.26 -18.70
CA ARG A 554 7.78 1.13 -19.63
C ARG A 554 8.86 1.04 -20.70
N GLU A 555 9.39 2.16 -21.17
CA GLU A 555 10.49 2.20 -22.15
C GLU A 555 11.82 1.73 -21.54
N ALA A 556 12.05 2.01 -20.25
CA ALA A 556 13.24 1.57 -19.52
C ALA A 556 13.22 0.09 -19.10
N LEU A 557 12.03 -0.54 -19.08
CA LEU A 557 11.83 -1.94 -18.68
C LEU A 557 12.04 -2.93 -19.81
#